data_AF-A0A7X8BT68-F1
#
_entry.id   AF-A0A7X8BT68-F1
#
_cell.length_a   1.000
_cell.length_b   1.000
_cell.length_c   1.000
_cell.angle_alpha   90.00
_cell.angle_beta   90.00
_cell.angle_gamma   90.00
#
_symmetry.space_group_name_H-M   'P 1'
#
loop_
_entity.id
_entity.type
_entity.pdbx_description
1 polymer ?
#
loop_
_entity_poly.entity_id
_entity_poly.type
_entity_poly.pdbx_seq_one_letter_code
_entity_poly.pdbx_strand_id
1 'polypeptide(L)'
;MKVYFFLILFFASKILFAQINLPLDSASLSNLLVYCNPDTYDSFPNGKFRQCRFDKSVVINGILCKDWLKLYENSRIRQFQPVTNIVIGEVKIPGGSTVFLDTAGVLKECWFSEDVKIYGIKVKGGLVKIPTQFYPNGQISCCILAENDIISNVPCEAGMLSPVCFYPNGKLKSCTLSENTTFGKEKYVKGTKIQFGLDGKISVIKD
;
A
#
# COMPACT_ATOMS: atom_id res chain seq x y z
N MET A 1 -29.19 -18.16 9.03
CA MET A 1 -28.88 -17.68 7.67
C MET A 1 -27.84 -16.54 7.73
N LYS A 2 -26.58 -16.85 8.09
CA LYS A 2 -25.46 -15.86 8.17
C LYS A 2 -24.18 -16.35 7.47
N VAL A 3 -24.19 -17.57 6.93
CA VAL A 3 -22.99 -18.25 6.39
C VAL A 3 -22.77 -17.92 4.90
N TYR A 4 -23.82 -17.60 4.14
CA TYR A 4 -23.69 -17.29 2.71
C TYR A 4 -23.13 -15.90 2.40
N PHE A 5 -23.35 -14.90 3.27
CA PHE A 5 -22.88 -13.53 3.03
C PHE A 5 -21.35 -13.40 3.14
N PHE A 6 -20.74 -14.19 4.05
CA PHE A 6 -19.28 -14.25 4.20
C PHE A 6 -18.60 -14.96 3.03
N LEU A 7 -19.19 -16.04 2.49
CA LEU A 7 -18.63 -16.74 1.34
C LEU A 7 -18.64 -15.88 0.07
N ILE A 8 -19.71 -15.12 -0.19
CA ILE A 8 -19.82 -14.27 -1.39
C ILE A 8 -18.78 -13.13 -1.38
N LEU A 9 -18.52 -12.54 -0.21
CA LEU A 9 -17.49 -11.49 -0.04
C LEU A 9 -16.06 -12.02 -0.29
N PHE A 10 -15.77 -13.26 0.14
CA PHE A 10 -14.46 -13.89 -0.09
C PHE A 10 -14.22 -14.22 -1.58
N PHE A 11 -15.25 -14.62 -2.32
CA PHE A 11 -15.13 -14.88 -3.77
C PHE A 11 -14.99 -13.58 -4.57
N ALA A 12 -15.74 -12.53 -4.25
CA ALA A 12 -15.65 -11.25 -4.97
C ALA A 12 -14.27 -10.57 -4.81
N SER A 13 -13.66 -10.64 -3.63
CA SER A 13 -12.32 -10.11 -3.37
C SER A 13 -11.22 -10.86 -4.16
N LYS A 14 -11.29 -12.19 -4.23
CA LYS A 14 -10.36 -13.00 -5.05
C LYS A 14 -10.52 -12.75 -6.55
N ILE A 15 -11.75 -12.55 -7.02
CA ILE A 15 -12.04 -12.26 -8.44
C ILE A 15 -11.49 -10.87 -8.82
N LEU A 16 -11.66 -9.86 -7.96
CA LEU A 16 -11.11 -8.52 -8.22
C LEU A 16 -9.57 -8.52 -8.27
N PHE A 17 -8.92 -9.26 -7.37
CA PHE A 17 -7.45 -9.40 -7.38
C PHE A 17 -6.95 -10.10 -8.66
N ALA A 18 -7.67 -11.12 -9.12
CA ALA A 18 -7.32 -11.81 -10.37
C ALA A 18 -7.45 -10.88 -11.59
N GLN A 19 -8.42 -9.96 -11.59
CA GLN A 19 -8.68 -9.04 -12.71
C GLN A 19 -7.67 -7.89 -12.78
N ILE A 20 -7.30 -7.26 -11.66
CA ILE A 20 -6.27 -6.19 -11.64
C ILE A 20 -4.93 -6.68 -12.19
N ASN A 21 -4.63 -7.96 -11.96
CA ASN A 21 -3.35 -8.56 -12.30
C ASN A 21 -3.23 -9.02 -13.77
N LEU A 22 -4.30 -8.91 -14.56
CA LEU A 22 -4.22 -9.25 -15.98
C LEU A 22 -3.51 -8.13 -16.74
N PRO A 23 -2.60 -8.47 -17.68
CA PRO A 23 -2.08 -7.48 -18.60
C PRO A 23 -3.26 -6.89 -19.39
N LEU A 24 -3.19 -5.59 -19.66
CA LEU A 24 -4.16 -4.96 -20.53
C LEU A 24 -3.93 -5.45 -21.96
N ASP A 25 -4.99 -6.00 -22.57
CA ASP A 25 -4.94 -6.39 -23.97
C ASP A 25 -4.91 -5.16 -24.89
N SER A 26 -4.60 -5.37 -26.17
CA SER A 26 -4.48 -4.28 -27.15
C SER A 26 -5.78 -3.49 -27.29
N ALA A 27 -6.94 -4.15 -27.24
CA ALA A 27 -8.25 -3.50 -27.34
C ALA A 27 -8.51 -2.57 -26.14
N SER A 28 -8.21 -3.03 -24.93
CA SER A 28 -8.32 -2.25 -23.70
C SER A 28 -7.39 -1.05 -23.74
N LEU A 29 -6.15 -1.24 -24.20
CA LEU A 29 -5.19 -0.15 -24.35
C LEU A 29 -5.68 0.89 -25.36
N SER A 30 -6.14 0.49 -26.55
CA SER A 30 -6.66 1.41 -27.55
C SER A 30 -7.84 2.23 -27.04
N ASN A 31 -8.75 1.60 -26.28
CA ASN A 31 -9.89 2.30 -25.67
C ASN A 31 -9.44 3.29 -24.57
N LEU A 32 -8.41 2.95 -23.80
CA LEU A 32 -7.88 3.82 -22.73
C LEU A 32 -7.27 5.11 -23.28
N LEU A 33 -6.64 5.05 -24.44
CA LEU A 33 -5.99 6.22 -25.05
C LEU A 33 -6.95 7.36 -25.35
N VAL A 34 -8.24 7.07 -25.58
CA VAL A 34 -9.28 8.09 -25.81
C VAL A 34 -9.49 8.99 -24.59
N TYR A 35 -9.18 8.49 -23.39
CA TYR A 35 -9.37 9.20 -22.13
C TYR A 35 -8.06 9.75 -21.55
N CYS A 36 -6.92 9.44 -22.18
CA CYS A 36 -5.62 9.93 -21.77
C CYS A 36 -5.47 11.41 -22.12
N ASN A 37 -5.03 12.18 -21.14
CA ASN A 37 -4.58 13.54 -21.37
C ASN A 37 -3.29 13.51 -22.21
N PRO A 38 -3.27 14.13 -23.40
CA PRO A 38 -2.14 14.05 -24.32
C PRO A 38 -0.86 14.69 -23.76
N ASP A 39 -0.97 15.70 -22.90
CA ASP A 39 0.19 16.38 -22.29
C ASP A 39 0.94 15.49 -21.29
N THR A 40 0.28 14.43 -20.83
CA THR A 40 0.83 13.46 -19.87
C THR A 40 1.09 12.10 -20.50
N TYR A 41 0.71 11.92 -21.76
CA TYR A 41 0.88 10.67 -22.50
C TYR A 41 2.36 10.41 -22.72
N ASP A 42 2.73 9.15 -22.55
CA ASP A 42 4.10 8.74 -22.65
C ASP A 42 4.20 7.24 -22.98
N SER A 43 5.27 6.87 -23.68
CA SER A 43 5.50 5.52 -24.19
C SER A 43 6.89 5.01 -23.85
N PHE A 44 7.03 3.69 -23.83
CA PHE A 44 8.33 3.03 -23.79
C PHE A 44 9.08 3.21 -25.12
N PRO A 45 10.42 2.99 -25.15
CA PRO A 45 11.19 3.07 -26.39
C PRO A 45 10.70 2.13 -27.50
N ASN A 46 10.06 1.02 -27.13
CA ASN A 46 9.45 0.07 -28.06
C ASN A 46 8.08 0.51 -28.61
N GLY A 47 7.62 1.73 -28.29
CA GLY A 47 6.34 2.30 -28.72
C GLY A 47 5.12 1.87 -27.90
N LYS A 48 5.26 0.96 -26.93
CA LYS A 48 4.14 0.55 -26.06
C LYS A 48 3.76 1.68 -25.10
N PHE A 49 2.48 1.76 -24.78
CA PHE A 49 1.94 2.71 -23.79
C PHE A 49 2.61 2.53 -22.42
N ARG A 50 3.08 3.63 -21.83
CA ARG A 50 3.74 3.65 -20.52
C ARG A 50 2.86 4.27 -19.46
N GLN A 51 2.35 5.48 -19.70
CA GLN A 51 1.54 6.20 -18.73
C GLN A 51 0.72 7.30 -19.38
N CYS A 52 -0.34 7.70 -18.68
CA CYS A 52 -1.02 8.96 -18.87
C CYS A 52 -1.82 9.29 -17.61
N ARG A 53 -2.31 10.52 -17.53
CA ARG A 53 -3.36 10.94 -16.61
C ARG A 53 -4.70 10.90 -17.32
N PHE A 54 -5.76 10.43 -16.66
CA PHE A 54 -7.11 10.51 -17.21
C PHE A 54 -7.79 11.84 -16.85
N ASP A 55 -8.42 12.47 -17.83
CA ASP A 55 -9.25 13.68 -17.63
C ASP A 55 -10.63 13.35 -17.05
N LYS A 56 -11.06 12.09 -17.18
CA LYS A 56 -12.33 11.55 -16.67
C LYS A 56 -12.10 10.21 -15.99
N SER A 57 -13.09 9.73 -15.25
CA SER A 57 -12.99 8.39 -14.66
C SER A 57 -13.21 7.32 -15.73
N VAL A 58 -12.41 6.25 -15.71
CA VAL A 58 -12.40 5.16 -16.69
C VAL A 58 -12.39 3.82 -15.97
N VAL A 59 -13.13 2.83 -16.48
CA VAL A 59 -13.11 1.48 -15.92
C VAL A 59 -11.93 0.70 -16.50
N ILE A 60 -11.03 0.22 -15.64
CA ILE A 60 -9.88 -0.63 -15.98
C ILE A 60 -9.99 -1.92 -15.18
N ASN A 61 -10.11 -3.05 -15.87
CA ASN A 61 -10.25 -4.37 -15.24
C ASN A 61 -11.34 -4.42 -14.14
N GLY A 62 -12.47 -3.74 -14.38
CA GLY A 62 -13.59 -3.65 -13.44
C GLY A 62 -13.45 -2.59 -12.34
N ILE A 63 -12.34 -1.84 -12.29
CA ILE A 63 -12.13 -0.76 -11.33
C ILE A 63 -12.35 0.59 -12.00
N LEU A 64 -13.22 1.41 -11.41
CA LEU A 64 -13.35 2.80 -11.79
C LEU A 64 -12.10 3.57 -11.32
N CYS A 65 -11.24 3.96 -12.25
CA CYS A 65 -9.98 4.65 -12.03
C CYS A 65 -10.06 6.11 -12.47
N LYS A 66 -9.23 6.96 -11.87
CA LYS A 66 -8.99 8.34 -12.32
C LYS A 66 -7.52 8.69 -12.16
N ASP A 67 -7.11 9.86 -12.65
CA ASP A 67 -5.75 10.37 -12.51
C ASP A 67 -4.72 9.46 -13.21
N TRP A 68 -3.51 9.33 -12.67
CA TRP A 68 -2.43 8.54 -13.27
C TRP A 68 -2.76 7.05 -13.40
N LEU A 69 -2.63 6.54 -14.63
CA LEU A 69 -2.34 5.14 -14.92
C LEU A 69 -0.89 5.03 -15.37
N LYS A 70 -0.13 4.12 -14.76
CA LYS A 70 1.20 3.71 -15.26
C LYS A 70 1.24 2.22 -15.42
N LEU A 71 1.88 1.75 -16.49
CA LEU A 71 2.09 0.35 -16.79
C LEU A 71 3.56 -0.03 -16.69
N TYR A 72 3.79 -1.32 -16.56
CA TYR A 72 5.05 -1.97 -16.92
C TYR A 72 5.11 -2.22 -18.43
N GLU A 73 6.30 -2.50 -18.95
CA GLU A 73 6.51 -2.79 -20.39
C GLU A 73 5.77 -4.06 -20.87
N ASN A 74 5.42 -4.95 -19.94
CA ASN A 74 4.56 -6.11 -20.18
C ASN A 74 3.05 -5.79 -20.11
N SER A 75 2.68 -4.51 -20.14
CA SER A 75 1.30 -4.00 -20.12
C SER A 75 0.50 -4.32 -18.85
N ARG A 76 1.15 -4.75 -17.77
CA ARG A 76 0.52 -4.87 -16.45
C ARG A 76 0.48 -3.52 -15.74
N ILE A 77 -0.54 -3.32 -14.91
CA ILE A 77 -0.73 -2.10 -14.12
C ILE A 77 0.41 -2.00 -13.10
N ARG A 78 1.13 -0.88 -13.13
CA ARG A 78 2.14 -0.50 -12.14
C ARG A 78 1.56 0.47 -11.11
N GLN A 79 0.76 1.42 -11.56
CA GLN A 79 0.17 2.45 -10.71
C GLN A 79 -1.23 2.80 -11.20
N PHE A 80 -2.17 2.97 -10.29
CA PHE A 80 -3.50 3.52 -10.57
C PHE A 80 -4.09 4.20 -9.33
N GLN A 81 -5.19 4.93 -9.52
CA GLN A 81 -5.94 5.54 -8.42
C GLN A 81 -7.44 5.19 -8.57
N PRO A 82 -8.00 4.34 -7.68
CA PRO A 82 -9.42 4.01 -7.73
C PRO A 82 -10.26 5.21 -7.30
N VAL A 83 -11.46 5.35 -7.87
CA VAL A 83 -12.44 6.38 -7.50
C VAL A 83 -13.23 5.95 -6.27
N THR A 84 -13.53 4.65 -6.17
CA THR A 84 -14.29 4.04 -5.08
C THR A 84 -13.40 3.16 -4.22
N ASN A 85 -13.90 2.73 -3.07
CA ASN A 85 -13.19 1.80 -2.21
C ASN A 85 -13.01 0.46 -2.93
N ILE A 86 -11.82 -0.10 -2.87
CA ILE A 86 -11.49 -1.43 -3.40
C ILE A 86 -10.84 -2.29 -2.31
N VAL A 87 -10.69 -3.57 -2.60
CA VAL A 87 -9.98 -4.51 -1.73
C VAL A 87 -8.89 -5.19 -2.55
N ILE A 88 -7.64 -5.15 -2.06
CA ILE A 88 -6.50 -5.84 -2.64
C ILE A 88 -5.93 -6.76 -1.56
N GLY A 89 -6.16 -8.06 -1.70
CA GLY A 89 -5.84 -9.06 -0.68
C GLY A 89 -6.75 -8.85 0.51
N GLU A 90 -6.18 -8.61 1.68
CA GLU A 90 -6.92 -8.27 2.90
C GLU A 90 -6.95 -6.75 3.17
N VAL A 91 -6.31 -5.95 2.32
CA VAL A 91 -6.19 -4.50 2.50
C VAL A 91 -7.37 -3.80 1.84
N LYS A 92 -8.15 -3.07 2.65
CA LYS A 92 -9.16 -2.14 2.16
C LYS A 92 -8.48 -0.84 1.75
N ILE A 93 -8.65 -0.45 0.49
CA ILE A 93 -8.05 0.75 -0.08
C ILE A 93 -9.18 1.75 -0.34
N PRO A 94 -9.19 2.90 0.37
CA PRO A 94 -10.16 3.95 0.13
C PRO A 94 -10.03 4.57 -1.26
N GLY A 95 -11.16 4.99 -1.83
CA GLY A 95 -11.18 5.76 -3.07
C GLY A 95 -10.30 7.01 -2.97
N GLY A 96 -9.60 7.33 -4.04
CA GLY A 96 -8.63 8.42 -4.10
C GLY A 96 -7.20 8.05 -3.68
N SER A 97 -6.98 6.85 -3.13
CA SER A 97 -5.63 6.39 -2.79
C SER A 97 -4.78 6.18 -4.05
N THR A 98 -3.46 6.38 -3.97
CA THR A 98 -2.56 5.96 -5.06
C THR A 98 -2.04 4.55 -4.78
N VAL A 99 -2.27 3.62 -5.70
CA VAL A 99 -1.91 2.21 -5.55
C VAL A 99 -0.74 1.89 -6.46
N PHE A 100 0.26 1.20 -5.93
CA PHE A 100 1.41 0.71 -6.69
C PHE A 100 1.49 -0.81 -6.56
N LEU A 101 1.60 -1.46 -7.72
CA LEU A 101 1.74 -2.91 -7.83
C LEU A 101 3.13 -3.25 -8.36
N ASP A 102 3.61 -4.46 -8.05
CA ASP A 102 4.77 -5.03 -8.71
C ASP A 102 4.42 -5.65 -10.08
N THR A 103 5.42 -6.21 -10.77
CA THR A 103 5.22 -6.84 -12.09
C THR A 103 4.36 -8.11 -12.05
N ALA A 104 4.15 -8.69 -10.87
CA ALA A 104 3.25 -9.81 -10.62
C ALA A 104 1.88 -9.34 -10.12
N GLY A 105 1.60 -8.02 -10.15
CA GLY A 105 0.35 -7.39 -9.71
C GLY A 105 0.09 -7.46 -8.22
N VAL A 106 1.13 -7.74 -7.42
CA VAL A 106 1.04 -7.77 -5.97
C VAL A 106 1.14 -6.34 -5.43
N LEU A 107 0.34 -6.01 -4.42
CA LEU A 107 0.40 -4.72 -3.75
C LEU A 107 1.81 -4.50 -3.17
N LYS A 108 2.48 -3.46 -3.66
CA LYS A 108 3.82 -3.09 -3.21
C LYS A 108 3.78 -1.88 -2.29
N GLU A 109 2.98 -0.88 -2.65
CA GLU A 109 2.89 0.37 -1.92
C GLU A 109 1.51 1.00 -2.11
N CYS A 110 1.02 1.69 -1.09
CA CYS A 110 -0.20 2.49 -1.18
C CYS A 110 -0.03 3.84 -0.48
N TRP A 111 -0.47 4.90 -1.13
CA TRP A 111 -0.64 6.22 -0.53
C TRP A 111 -2.12 6.39 -0.22
N PHE A 112 -2.51 6.09 1.01
CA PHE A 112 -3.91 6.11 1.41
C PHE A 112 -4.48 7.53 1.42
N SER A 113 -5.67 7.71 0.85
CA SER A 113 -6.38 9.01 0.84
C SER A 113 -6.95 9.42 2.19
N GLU A 114 -7.00 8.52 3.15
CA GLU A 114 -7.43 8.73 4.53
C GLU A 114 -6.68 7.77 5.46
N ASP A 115 -6.72 8.03 6.78
CA ASP A 115 -6.16 7.08 7.76
C ASP A 115 -6.92 5.75 7.70
N VAL A 116 -6.19 4.64 7.69
CA VAL A 116 -6.77 3.29 7.56
C VAL A 116 -6.31 2.38 8.69
N LYS A 117 -7.13 1.38 9.02
CA LYS A 117 -6.77 0.34 10.00
C LYS A 117 -6.40 -0.95 9.28
N ILE A 118 -5.16 -1.41 9.45
CA ILE A 118 -4.63 -2.64 8.82
C ILE A 118 -4.06 -3.51 9.93
N TYR A 119 -4.57 -4.74 10.07
CA TYR A 119 -4.17 -5.69 11.12
C TYR A 119 -4.17 -5.11 12.54
N GLY A 120 -5.08 -4.17 12.83
CA GLY A 120 -5.17 -3.51 14.15
C GLY A 120 -4.41 -2.19 14.25
N ILE A 121 -3.45 -1.94 13.35
CA ILE A 121 -2.59 -0.76 13.35
C ILE A 121 -3.27 0.38 12.58
N LYS A 122 -3.32 1.58 13.16
CA LYS A 122 -3.86 2.78 12.52
C LYS A 122 -2.77 3.46 11.70
N VAL A 123 -2.81 3.25 10.39
CA VAL A 123 -1.84 3.74 9.41
C VAL A 123 -2.26 5.11 8.89
N LYS A 124 -1.30 6.03 8.80
CA LYS A 124 -1.50 7.39 8.32
C LYS A 124 -1.78 7.42 6.82
N GLY A 125 -2.84 8.13 6.45
CA GLY A 125 -3.11 8.58 5.09
C GLY A 125 -3.52 10.05 5.08
N GLY A 126 -4.20 10.47 4.02
CA GLY A 126 -4.75 11.82 3.90
C GLY A 126 -4.21 12.59 2.70
N LEU A 127 -4.17 13.92 2.84
CA LEU A 127 -3.76 14.83 1.77
C LEU A 127 -2.26 14.72 1.43
N VAL A 128 -1.44 14.32 2.41
CA VAL A 128 -0.01 14.09 2.19
C VAL A 128 0.17 12.69 1.64
N LYS A 129 0.93 12.58 0.55
CA LYS A 129 1.28 11.30 -0.09
C LYS A 129 2.31 10.56 0.76
N ILE A 130 1.82 9.74 1.69
CA ILE A 130 2.63 8.98 2.64
C ILE A 130 2.67 7.52 2.20
N PRO A 131 3.85 6.94 1.91
CA PRO A 131 3.95 5.56 1.48
C PRO A 131 3.71 4.59 2.64
N THR A 132 2.75 3.69 2.45
CA THR A 132 2.69 2.43 3.18
C THR A 132 3.16 1.31 2.27
N GLN A 133 4.19 0.59 2.69
CA GLN A 133 4.84 -0.45 1.90
C GLN A 133 4.41 -1.84 2.35
N PHE A 134 4.41 -2.78 1.43
CA PHE A 134 3.95 -4.15 1.64
C PHE A 134 4.98 -5.16 1.15
N TYR A 135 5.05 -6.29 1.84
CA TYR A 135 5.71 -7.49 1.38
C TYR A 135 4.83 -8.25 0.36
N PRO A 136 5.41 -9.12 -0.49
CA PRO A 136 4.64 -9.91 -1.45
C PRO A 136 3.56 -10.82 -0.85
N ASN A 137 3.67 -11.15 0.44
CA ASN A 137 2.65 -11.91 1.17
C ASN A 137 1.49 -11.05 1.69
N GLY A 138 1.43 -9.76 1.35
CA GLY A 138 0.37 -8.83 1.77
C GLY A 138 0.52 -8.26 3.19
N GLN A 139 1.59 -8.60 3.91
CA GLN A 139 1.90 -7.98 5.20
C GLN A 139 2.51 -6.59 4.99
N ILE A 140 2.26 -5.66 5.92
CA ILE A 140 2.91 -4.34 5.90
C ILE A 140 4.41 -4.54 6.13
N SER A 141 5.24 -3.89 5.33
CA SER A 141 6.69 -3.84 5.55
C SER A 141 7.10 -2.59 6.33
N CYS A 142 6.57 -1.42 5.98
CA CYS A 142 6.78 -0.16 6.69
C CYS A 142 5.57 0.75 6.52
N CYS A 143 5.26 1.54 7.55
CA CYS A 143 4.17 2.52 7.54
C CYS A 143 4.48 3.69 8.48
N ILE A 144 3.73 4.78 8.33
CA ILE A 144 3.66 5.85 9.32
C ILE A 144 2.38 5.63 10.14
N LEU A 145 2.47 5.72 11.46
CA LEU A 145 1.28 5.64 12.32
C LEU A 145 0.49 6.95 12.28
N ALA A 146 -0.83 6.85 12.36
CA ALA A 146 -1.70 8.02 12.46
C ALA A 146 -1.68 8.66 13.86
N GLU A 147 -1.41 7.86 14.88
CA GLU A 147 -1.27 8.23 16.29
C GLU A 147 -0.31 7.25 16.98
N ASN A 148 0.28 7.65 18.12
CA ASN A 148 1.13 6.75 18.89
C ASN A 148 0.35 5.48 19.24
N ASP A 149 1.00 4.32 19.14
CA ASP A 149 0.34 3.03 19.35
C ASP A 149 1.28 2.03 20.05
N ILE A 150 0.70 1.06 20.76
CA ILE A 150 1.46 -0.01 21.40
C ILE A 150 1.43 -1.24 20.48
N ILE A 151 2.55 -1.49 19.82
CA ILE A 151 2.68 -2.58 18.84
C ILE A 151 3.57 -3.66 19.45
N SER A 152 3.00 -4.84 19.71
CA SER A 152 3.71 -5.95 20.36
C SER A 152 4.35 -5.55 21.71
N ASN A 153 3.61 -4.78 22.53
CA ASN A 153 4.07 -4.20 23.81
C ASN A 153 5.22 -3.18 23.69
N VAL A 154 5.43 -2.62 22.49
CA VAL A 154 6.40 -1.54 22.25
C VAL A 154 5.64 -0.26 21.94
N PRO A 155 5.82 0.82 22.73
CA PRO A 155 5.15 2.08 22.48
C PRO A 155 5.85 2.81 21.32
N CYS A 156 5.24 2.78 20.15
CA CYS A 156 5.78 3.34 18.92
C CYS A 156 5.17 4.72 18.64
N GLU A 157 6.03 5.65 18.25
CA GLU A 157 5.69 7.02 17.91
C GLU A 157 5.09 7.15 16.51
N ALA A 158 4.06 7.98 16.39
CA ALA A 158 3.58 8.50 15.12
C ALA A 158 4.40 9.70 14.67
N GLY A 159 4.67 9.77 13.37
CA GLY A 159 5.33 10.93 12.77
C GLY A 159 5.99 10.59 11.44
N MET A 160 6.09 11.58 10.56
CA MET A 160 6.69 11.42 9.23
C MET A 160 8.13 10.91 9.25
N LEU A 161 8.87 11.21 10.33
CA LEU A 161 10.26 10.79 10.54
C LEU A 161 10.39 9.54 11.44
N SER A 162 9.26 8.99 11.90
CA SER A 162 9.19 7.85 12.82
C SER A 162 8.46 6.67 12.16
N PRO A 163 9.00 6.09 11.06
CA PRO A 163 8.38 4.94 10.43
C PRO A 163 8.42 3.71 11.33
N VAL A 164 7.33 2.95 11.31
CA VAL A 164 7.25 1.64 11.93
C VAL A 164 7.42 0.59 10.84
N CYS A 165 8.42 -0.26 10.99
CA CYS A 165 8.72 -1.33 10.04
C CYS A 165 8.58 -2.70 10.70
N PHE A 166 8.26 -3.69 9.88
CA PHE A 166 7.97 -5.06 10.27
C PHE A 166 8.83 -6.04 9.48
N TYR A 167 8.93 -7.25 10.00
CA TYR A 167 9.42 -8.41 9.26
C TYR A 167 8.29 -9.01 8.41
N PRO A 168 8.61 -9.86 7.40
CA PRO A 168 7.59 -10.50 6.57
C PRO A 168 6.55 -11.33 7.34
N ASN A 169 6.87 -11.78 8.56
CA ASN A 169 5.95 -12.51 9.44
C ASN A 169 5.06 -11.59 10.31
N GLY A 170 5.09 -10.28 10.08
CA GLY A 170 4.30 -9.29 10.82
C GLY A 170 4.89 -8.88 12.18
N LYS A 171 6.02 -9.45 12.61
CA LYS A 171 6.69 -9.02 13.85
C LYS A 171 7.29 -7.62 13.67
N LEU A 172 7.20 -6.81 14.72
CA LEU A 172 7.84 -5.48 14.75
C LEU A 172 9.35 -5.63 14.51
N LYS A 173 9.87 -4.89 13.53
CA LYS A 173 11.29 -4.84 13.18
C LYS A 173 11.94 -3.59 13.75
N SER A 174 11.30 -2.43 13.64
CA SER A 174 11.83 -1.18 14.17
C SER A 174 10.75 -0.12 14.36
N CYS A 175 10.92 0.73 15.36
CA CYS A 175 10.15 1.98 15.50
C CYS A 175 10.92 3.00 16.35
N THR A 176 10.47 4.25 16.31
CA THR A 176 10.85 5.28 17.28
C THR A 176 9.96 5.16 18.50
N LEU A 177 10.51 5.24 19.71
CA LEU A 177 9.74 5.10 20.94
C LEU A 177 8.92 6.35 21.26
N SER A 178 7.62 6.20 21.55
CA SER A 178 6.75 7.32 21.96
C SER A 178 6.90 7.72 23.43
N GLU A 179 7.49 6.85 24.25
CA GLU A 179 7.75 7.07 25.68
C GLU A 179 8.99 6.32 26.17
N ASN A 180 9.45 6.66 27.37
CA ASN A 180 10.57 5.95 28.00
C ASN A 180 10.17 4.49 28.26
N THR A 181 10.98 3.54 27.77
CA THR A 181 10.65 2.11 27.81
C THR A 181 11.82 1.31 28.38
N THR A 182 11.52 0.21 29.07
CA THR A 182 12.53 -0.72 29.59
C THR A 182 12.37 -2.08 28.92
N PHE A 183 13.45 -2.59 28.35
CA PHE A 183 13.51 -3.96 27.82
C PHE A 183 14.57 -4.75 28.60
N GLY A 184 14.13 -5.75 29.35
CA GLY A 184 15.01 -6.48 30.27
C GLY A 184 15.61 -5.54 31.33
N LYS A 185 16.94 -5.37 31.31
CA LYS A 185 17.66 -4.46 32.23
C LYS A 185 17.99 -3.09 31.60
N GLU A 186 17.72 -2.92 30.31
CA GLU A 186 18.11 -1.74 29.55
C GLU A 186 16.96 -0.73 29.47
N LYS A 187 17.28 0.55 29.64
CA LYS A 187 16.33 1.66 29.56
C LYS A 187 16.59 2.46 28.29
N TYR A 188 15.51 2.78 27.60
CA TYR A 188 15.50 3.56 26.37
C TYR A 188 14.63 4.79 26.57
N VAL A 189 15.11 5.95 26.13
CA VAL A 189 14.37 7.20 26.26
C VAL A 189 13.41 7.37 25.08
N LYS A 190 12.33 8.12 25.29
CA LYS A 190 11.43 8.59 24.24
C LYS A 190 12.25 9.19 23.07
N GLY A 191 11.81 8.94 21.84
CA GLY A 191 12.47 9.40 20.63
C GLY A 191 13.65 8.52 20.19
N THR A 192 14.03 7.51 20.98
CA THR A 192 15.06 6.56 20.56
C THR A 192 14.50 5.66 19.46
N LYS A 193 15.19 5.58 18.32
CA LYS A 193 14.90 4.63 17.26
C LYS A 193 15.54 3.29 17.56
N ILE A 194 14.72 2.25 17.69
CA ILE A 194 15.18 0.91 18.03
C ILE A 194 14.87 -0.08 16.91
N GLN A 195 15.69 -1.12 16.82
CA GLN A 195 15.52 -2.26 15.94
C GLN A 195 15.56 -3.56 16.75
N PHE A 196 14.66 -4.47 16.42
CA PHE A 196 14.62 -5.84 16.94
C PHE A 196 15.26 -6.76 15.90
N GLY A 197 16.30 -7.49 16.29
CA GLY A 197 16.86 -8.59 15.52
C GLY A 197 15.94 -9.80 15.52
N LEU A 198 16.10 -10.69 14.52
CA LEU A 198 15.36 -11.95 14.46
C LEU A 198 15.70 -12.90 15.63
N ASP A 199 16.87 -12.71 16.25
CA ASP A 199 17.32 -13.38 17.48
C ASP A 199 16.75 -12.75 18.76
N GLY A 200 15.95 -11.70 18.65
CA GLY A 200 15.36 -10.97 19.77
C GLY A 200 16.26 -9.91 20.39
N LYS A 201 17.48 -9.68 19.85
CA LYS A 201 18.34 -8.60 20.34
C LYS A 201 17.82 -7.23 19.92
N ILE A 202 17.96 -6.25 20.79
CA ILE A 202 17.59 -4.86 20.51
C ILE A 202 18.85 -4.07 20.21
N SER A 203 18.80 -3.22 19.18
CA SER A 203 19.84 -2.25 18.88
C SER A 203 19.25 -0.86 18.67
N VAL A 204 20.02 0.17 19.01
CA VAL A 204 19.69 1.56 18.68
C VAL A 204 20.15 1.84 17.26
N ILE A 205 19.25 2.38 16.43
CA ILE A 205 19.59 2.89 15.11
C ILE A 205 20.10 4.32 15.30
N LYS A 206 21.35 4.58 14.90
CA LYS A 206 21.91 5.93 14.83
C LYS A 206 21.63 6.48 13.43
N ASP A 207 21.08 7.68 13.36
CA ASP A 207 20.92 8.42 12.10
C ASP A 207 22.26 8.99 11.61
#